data_AF-A0A7H4PQ38-F1
#
_entry.id   AF-A0A7H4PQ38-F1
#
_cell.length_a   1.000
_cell.length_b   1.000
_cell.length_c   1.000
_cell.angle_alpha   90.00
_cell.angle_beta   90.00
_cell.angle_gamma   90.00
#
_symmetry.space_group_name_H-M   'P 1'
#
loop_
_entity.id
_entity.type
_entity.pdbx_description
1 polymer ?
#
loop_
_entity_poly.entity_id
_entity_poly.type
_entity_poly.pdbx_seq_one_letter_code
_entity_poly.pdbx_strand_id
1 'polypeptide(L)'
;MKIKHYTLPEHALGGQRQLSHFHFGAPGTGEKVYLQAGLHADEIPGMLVLHYLKRLLSQAERRGELRGEIILVPVANPPGLAQVLLSSGIGRFDLASGRNFNRDFPDLAALAQAGLPADLPGTPPRVSAAGARGDAGGAGGASRRERGAGPAPPSAESRLRCRSGARSALR
;
A
#
# COMPACT_ATOMS: atom_id res chain seq x y z
N MET A 1 15.07 -3.80 -19.35
CA MET A 1 13.85 -3.98 -18.55
C MET A 1 12.95 -4.90 -19.35
N LYS A 2 12.57 -6.04 -18.78
CA LYS A 2 11.61 -6.96 -19.41
C LYS A 2 10.27 -6.81 -18.70
N ILE A 3 9.19 -6.60 -19.47
CA ILE A 3 7.83 -6.51 -18.92
C ILE A 3 7.19 -7.87 -19.12
N LYS A 4 6.55 -8.38 -18.06
CA LYS A 4 5.74 -9.59 -18.13
C LYS A 4 4.32 -9.26 -17.64
N HIS A 5 3.36 -9.98 -18.21
CA HIS A 5 1.97 -9.89 -17.83
C HIS A 5 1.48 -11.28 -17.43
N TYR A 6 0.71 -11.34 -16.35
CA TYR A 6 -0.02 -12.52 -15.95
C TYR A 6 -1.51 -12.23 -16.07
N THR A 7 -2.19 -12.97 -16.94
CA THR A 7 -3.63 -12.85 -17.17
C THR A 7 -4.37 -13.43 -15.97
N LEU A 8 -5.20 -12.59 -15.33
CA LEU A 8 -6.05 -13.01 -14.23
C LEU A 8 -7.33 -13.68 -14.77
N PRO A 9 -8.03 -14.50 -13.97
CA PRO A 9 -9.33 -15.01 -14.34
C PRO A 9 -10.29 -13.87 -14.70
N GLU A 10 -11.06 -14.06 -15.78
CA GLU A 10 -12.11 -13.13 -16.18
C GLU A 10 -13.19 -13.05 -15.08
N HIS A 11 -13.70 -11.83 -14.83
CA HIS A 11 -14.78 -11.61 -13.84
C HIS A 11 -16.07 -11.14 -14.50
N ALA A 12 -16.01 -10.68 -15.74
CA ALA A 12 -17.15 -10.27 -16.56
C ALA A 12 -16.78 -10.44 -18.03
N LEU A 13 -17.80 -10.52 -18.90
CA LEU A 13 -17.61 -10.59 -20.34
C LEU A 13 -16.77 -9.40 -20.83
N GLY A 14 -15.62 -9.69 -21.46
CA GLY A 14 -14.68 -8.67 -21.95
C GLY A 14 -13.88 -7.95 -20.86
N GLY A 15 -14.11 -8.24 -19.58
CA GLY A 15 -13.46 -7.62 -18.42
C GLY A 15 -12.14 -8.28 -18.06
N GLN A 16 -11.24 -8.45 -19.04
CA GLN A 16 -9.96 -9.11 -18.82
C GLN A 16 -9.00 -8.23 -18.02
N ARG A 17 -8.37 -8.81 -16.99
CA ARG A 17 -7.40 -8.09 -16.14
C ARG A 17 -6.04 -8.75 -16.23
N GLN A 18 -4.99 -7.94 -16.12
CA GLN A 18 -3.62 -8.41 -16.17
C GLN A 18 -2.82 -7.84 -15.00
N LEU A 19 -2.04 -8.70 -14.35
CA LEU A 19 -1.02 -8.31 -13.41
C LEU A 19 0.27 -8.02 -14.19
N SER A 20 0.76 -6.79 -14.10
CA SER A 20 1.99 -6.37 -14.79
C SER A 20 3.17 -6.36 -13.83
N HIS A 21 4.27 -6.98 -14.23
CA HIS A 21 5.49 -7.05 -13.43
C HIS A 21 6.73 -6.78 -14.28
N PHE A 22 7.66 -6.02 -13.73
CA PHE A 22 8.84 -5.49 -14.42
C PHE A 22 10.08 -6.17 -13.88
N HIS A 23 10.90 -6.70 -14.78
CA HIS A 23 12.13 -7.42 -14.46
C HIS A 23 13.33 -6.59 -14.89
N PHE A 24 14.29 -6.45 -13.99
CA PHE A 24 15.55 -5.74 -14.20
C PHE A 24 16.73 -6.66 -13.86
N GLY A 25 17.83 -6.49 -14.58
CA GLY A 25 19.02 -7.33 -14.40
C GLY A 25 18.86 -8.72 -15.03
N ALA A 26 19.80 -9.62 -14.70
CA ALA A 26 19.84 -10.97 -15.24
C ALA A 26 19.42 -12.02 -14.18
N PRO A 27 18.49 -12.94 -14.49
CA PRO A 27 18.13 -14.02 -13.58
C PRO A 27 19.35 -14.86 -13.18
N GLY A 28 19.41 -15.23 -11.89
CA GLY A 28 20.52 -16.04 -11.36
C GLY A 28 21.84 -15.28 -11.17
N THR A 29 21.89 -13.98 -11.48
CA THR A 29 23.01 -13.12 -11.10
C THR A 29 22.70 -12.47 -9.76
N GLY A 30 23.60 -12.61 -8.78
CA GLY A 30 23.48 -12.00 -7.46
C GLY A 30 22.19 -12.33 -6.71
N GLU A 31 21.78 -11.41 -5.83
CA GLU A 31 20.56 -11.54 -5.06
C GLU A 31 19.31 -11.22 -5.88
N LYS A 32 18.20 -11.87 -5.54
CA LYS A 32 16.89 -11.64 -6.14
C LYS A 32 16.01 -10.84 -5.19
N VAL A 33 15.53 -9.69 -5.65
CA VAL A 33 14.68 -8.79 -4.88
C VAL A 33 13.29 -8.71 -5.53
N TYR A 34 12.24 -8.96 -4.75
CA TYR A 34 10.86 -8.80 -5.16
C TYR A 34 10.21 -7.64 -4.40
N LEU A 35 9.70 -6.65 -5.11
CA LEU A 35 9.07 -5.46 -4.56
C LEU A 35 7.64 -5.35 -5.06
N GLN A 36 6.69 -5.29 -4.14
CA GLN A 36 5.26 -5.25 -4.42
C GLN A 36 4.58 -4.12 -3.66
N ALA A 37 3.59 -3.49 -4.30
CA ALA A 37 2.68 -2.53 -3.68
C ALA A 37 1.24 -2.72 -4.19
N GLY A 38 0.29 -2.05 -3.54
CA GLY A 38 -1.11 -2.01 -3.97
C GLY A 38 -1.83 -3.35 -3.80
N LEU A 39 -1.54 -4.10 -2.73
CA LEU A 39 -2.34 -5.28 -2.38
C LEU A 39 -3.71 -4.86 -1.83
N HIS A 40 -3.71 -3.93 -0.87
CA HIS A 40 -4.87 -3.07 -0.68
C HIS A 40 -4.77 -1.97 -1.74
N ALA A 41 -5.67 -1.99 -2.72
CA ALA A 41 -5.54 -1.18 -3.92
C ALA A 41 -5.80 0.33 -3.70
N ASP A 42 -6.31 0.71 -2.53
CA ASP A 42 -6.52 2.07 -2.04
C ASP A 42 -5.28 2.65 -1.33
N GLU A 43 -4.22 1.87 -1.12
CA GLU A 43 -2.94 2.32 -0.54
C GLU A 43 -1.97 2.86 -1.61
N ILE A 44 -2.31 4.03 -2.16
CA ILE A 44 -1.61 4.66 -3.30
C ILE A 44 -0.09 4.93 -3.08
N PRO A 45 0.40 5.36 -1.90
CA PRO A 45 1.80 5.79 -1.75
C PRO A 45 2.82 4.73 -2.17
N GLY A 46 2.59 3.45 -1.84
CA GLY A 46 3.50 2.37 -2.23
C GLY A 46 3.57 2.20 -3.75
N MET A 47 2.43 2.28 -4.43
CA MET A 47 2.37 2.18 -5.89
C MET A 47 3.12 3.34 -6.56
N LEU A 48 3.01 4.54 -6.00
CA LEU A 48 3.72 5.73 -6.47
C LEU A 48 5.24 5.59 -6.30
N VAL A 49 5.70 5.09 -5.15
CA VAL A 49 7.14 4.82 -4.91
C VAL A 49 7.66 3.82 -5.94
N LEU A 50 6.96 2.72 -6.17
CA LEU A 50 7.38 1.73 -7.17
C LEU A 50 7.34 2.29 -8.59
N HIS A 51 6.39 3.18 -8.91
CA HIS A 51 6.36 3.87 -10.21
C HIS A 51 7.65 4.68 -10.45
N TYR A 52 8.11 5.46 -9.48
CA TYR A 52 9.36 6.21 -9.60
C TYR A 52 10.59 5.30 -9.59
N LEU A 53 10.58 4.27 -8.73
CA LEU A 53 11.66 3.29 -8.65
C LEU A 53 11.85 2.56 -10.00
N LYS A 54 10.77 2.23 -10.70
CA LYS A 54 10.83 1.66 -12.07
C LYS A 54 11.71 2.50 -12.98
N ARG A 55 11.56 3.83 -12.95
CA ARG A 55 12.34 4.78 -13.77
C ARG A 55 13.82 4.77 -13.36
N LEU A 56 14.12 4.78 -12.06
CA LEU A 56 15.49 4.74 -11.55
C LEU A 56 16.19 3.43 -11.90
N LEU A 57 15.52 2.29 -11.70
CA LEU A 57 16.04 0.97 -12.06
C LEU A 57 16.28 0.85 -13.57
N SER A 58 15.39 1.41 -14.39
CA SER A 58 15.57 1.44 -15.84
C SER A 58 16.82 2.22 -16.25
N GLN A 59 17.15 3.29 -15.53
CA GLN A 59 18.37 4.07 -15.78
C GLN A 59 19.62 3.32 -15.31
N ALA A 60 19.59 2.72 -14.12
CA ALA A 60 20.69 1.91 -13.59
C ALA A 60 21.01 0.70 -14.47
N GLU A 61 19.99 0.02 -14.99
CA GLU A 61 20.16 -1.10 -15.92
C GLU A 61 20.86 -0.68 -17.21
N ARG A 62 20.52 0.49 -17.78
CA ARG A 62 21.21 1.02 -18.97
C ARG A 62 22.67 1.38 -18.71
N ARG A 63 23.02 1.69 -17.47
CA ARG A 63 24.40 1.96 -17.04
C ARG A 63 25.16 0.69 -16.62
N GLY A 64 24.51 -0.49 -16.62
CA GLY A 64 25.14 -1.74 -16.18
C GLY A 64 25.40 -1.80 -14.68
N GLU A 65 24.68 -1.02 -13.87
CA GLU A 65 24.91 -0.91 -12.42
C GLU A 65 24.17 -1.98 -11.59
N LEU A 66 23.31 -2.78 -12.21
CA LEU A 66 22.54 -3.81 -11.53
C LEU A 66 23.38 -5.05 -11.31
N ARG A 67 23.54 -5.43 -10.04
CA ARG A 67 24.31 -6.62 -9.60
C ARG A 67 23.43 -7.85 -9.31
N GLY A 68 22.13 -7.72 -9.49
CA GLY A 68 21.13 -8.67 -9.06
C GLY A 68 19.92 -8.72 -10.00
N GLU A 69 18.95 -9.57 -9.65
CA GLU A 69 17.65 -9.62 -10.29
C GLU A 69 16.64 -8.83 -9.46
N ILE A 70 15.91 -7.90 -10.07
CA ILE A 70 14.85 -7.15 -9.39
C ILE A 70 13.52 -7.34 -10.13
N ILE A 71 12.51 -7.80 -9.40
CA ILE A 71 11.13 -7.92 -9.87
C ILE A 71 10.30 -6.86 -9.15
N LEU A 72 9.63 -6.02 -9.93
CA LEU A 72 8.82 -4.91 -9.45
C LEU A 72 7.36 -5.10 -9.85
N VAL A 73 6.45 -5.04 -8.88
CA VAL A 73 5.00 -5.18 -9.06
C VAL A 73 4.29 -3.96 -8.45
N PRO A 74 4.12 -2.86 -9.22
CA PRO A 74 3.54 -1.63 -8.69
C PRO A 74 2.07 -1.75 -8.28
N VAL A 75 1.30 -2.59 -9.00
CA VAL A 75 -0.13 -2.83 -8.74
C VAL A 75 -0.34 -4.33 -8.59
N ALA A 76 -0.31 -4.83 -7.36
CA ALA A 76 -0.48 -6.26 -7.10
C ALA A 76 -1.92 -6.74 -7.11
N ASN A 77 -2.90 -5.84 -6.96
CA ASN A 77 -4.32 -6.17 -6.94
C ASN A 77 -5.13 -5.41 -8.02
N PRO A 78 -5.04 -5.81 -9.30
CA PRO A 78 -5.88 -5.22 -10.35
C PRO A 78 -7.40 -5.33 -10.10
N PRO A 79 -7.95 -6.43 -9.56
CA PRO A 79 -9.37 -6.50 -9.20
C PRO A 79 -9.77 -5.46 -8.16
N GLY A 80 -9.05 -5.35 -7.04
CA GLY A 80 -9.31 -4.35 -6.01
C GLY A 80 -9.16 -2.91 -6.52
N LEU A 81 -8.23 -2.66 -7.46
CA LEU A 81 -8.04 -1.33 -8.06
C LEU A 81 -9.25 -0.91 -8.92
N ALA A 82 -9.96 -1.87 -9.50
CA ALA A 82 -11.16 -1.61 -10.30
C ALA A 82 -12.42 -1.33 -9.45
N GLN A 83 -12.35 -1.52 -8.13
CA GLN A 83 -13.48 -1.32 -7.23
C GLN A 83 -13.59 0.16 -6.83
N VAL A 84 -14.62 0.83 -7.36
CA VAL A 84 -14.96 2.21 -7.03
C VAL A 84 -16.40 2.27 -6.53
N LEU A 85 -16.60 2.84 -5.35
CA LEU A 85 -17.91 3.07 -4.75
C LEU A 85 -18.06 4.55 -4.41
N LEU A 86 -19.06 5.22 -4.97
CA LEU A 86 -19.34 6.64 -4.73
C LEU A 86 -18.08 7.52 -4.88
N SER A 87 -17.38 7.35 -5.99
CA SER A 87 -16.12 8.05 -6.30
C SER A 87 -14.95 7.78 -5.35
N SER A 88 -15.07 6.76 -4.48
CA SER A 88 -14.02 6.31 -3.57
C SER A 88 -13.51 4.94 -3.99
N GLY A 89 -12.18 4.78 -4.06
CA GLY A 89 -11.58 3.46 -4.28
C GLY A 89 -11.75 2.58 -3.04
N ILE A 90 -12.21 1.35 -3.22
CA ILE A 90 -12.37 0.36 -2.14
C ILE A 90 -11.41 -0.78 -2.43
N GLY A 91 -10.22 -0.73 -1.85
CA GLY A 91 -9.14 -1.65 -2.22
C GLY A 91 -8.83 -2.74 -1.20
N ARG A 92 -9.37 -2.65 0.02
CA ARG A 92 -9.02 -3.53 1.15
C ARG A 92 -9.70 -4.91 1.10
N PHE A 93 -10.95 -4.96 0.66
CA PHE A 93 -11.78 -6.15 0.64
C PHE A 93 -12.34 -6.38 -0.76
N ASP A 94 -12.52 -7.63 -1.15
CA ASP A 94 -13.29 -7.99 -2.35
C ASP A 94 -14.77 -7.67 -2.10
N LEU A 95 -15.39 -6.87 -2.98
CA LEU A 95 -16.79 -6.46 -2.82
C LEU A 95 -17.77 -7.62 -2.98
N ALA A 96 -17.41 -8.68 -3.72
CA ALA A 96 -18.29 -9.82 -3.91
C ALA A 96 -18.31 -10.75 -2.69
N SER A 97 -17.15 -11.04 -2.10
CA SER A 97 -17.02 -12.00 -0.98
C SER A 97 -16.88 -11.38 0.40
N GLY A 98 -16.57 -10.08 0.50
CA GLY A 98 -16.21 -9.41 1.75
C GLY A 98 -14.84 -9.80 2.30
N ARG A 99 -14.06 -10.64 1.60
CA ARG A 99 -12.79 -11.15 2.08
C ARG A 99 -11.68 -10.12 1.94
N ASN A 100 -10.81 -10.06 2.92
CA ASN A 100 -9.65 -9.18 2.89
C ASN A 100 -8.57 -9.74 1.94
N PHE A 101 -8.14 -8.94 0.97
CA PHE A 101 -7.12 -9.36 -0.01
C PHE A 101 -5.79 -9.78 0.61
N ASN A 102 -5.51 -9.36 1.85
CA ASN A 102 -4.29 -9.64 2.58
C ASN A 102 -4.48 -10.70 3.69
N ARG A 103 -5.46 -11.60 3.58
CA ARG A 103 -5.71 -12.66 4.59
C ARG A 103 -5.73 -14.09 4.07
N ASP A 104 -5.91 -14.30 2.77
CA ASP A 104 -6.08 -15.63 2.20
C ASP A 104 -4.82 -16.16 1.52
N PHE A 105 -3.66 -15.92 2.12
CA PHE A 105 -2.42 -16.52 1.62
C PHE A 105 -2.40 -18.02 1.91
N PRO A 106 -1.82 -18.84 1.00
CA PRO A 106 -1.57 -20.24 1.28
C PRO A 106 -0.76 -20.42 2.56
N ASP A 107 -1.04 -21.49 3.32
CA ASP A 107 -0.22 -21.86 4.47
C ASP A 107 1.15 -22.33 3.97
N LEU A 108 2.10 -21.39 3.93
CA LEU A 108 3.46 -21.65 3.48
C LEU A 108 4.18 -22.63 4.40
N ALA A 109 3.84 -22.67 5.70
CA ALA A 109 4.46 -23.62 6.62
C ALA A 109 3.99 -25.05 6.32
N ALA A 110 2.70 -25.24 6.03
CA ALA A 110 2.18 -26.52 5.55
C ALA A 110 2.82 -26.94 4.23
N LEU A 111 2.99 -26.02 3.28
CA LEU A 111 3.60 -26.30 1.98
C LEU A 111 5.11 -26.61 2.09
N ALA A 112 5.83 -25.95 3.00
CA ALA A 112 7.26 -26.14 3.18
C ALA A 112 7.62 -27.44 3.92
N GLN A 113 6.69 -28.03 4.70
CA GLN A 113 6.95 -29.25 5.47
C GLN A 113 7.49 -30.41 4.63
N ALA A 114 7.05 -30.55 3.38
CA ALA A 114 7.50 -31.62 2.49
C ALA A 114 8.99 -31.49 2.07
N GLY A 115 9.58 -30.29 2.18
CA GLY A 115 10.96 -30.03 1.80
C GLY A 115 11.93 -29.80 2.97
N LEU A 116 11.43 -29.82 4.22
CA LEU A 116 12.26 -29.62 5.40
C LEU A 116 12.84 -30.97 5.87
N PRO A 117 14.14 -31.02 6.22
CA PRO A 117 14.72 -32.21 6.81
C PRO A 117 14.03 -32.54 8.15
N ALA A 118 13.85 -33.84 8.44
CA ALA A 118 13.08 -34.31 9.59
C ALA A 118 13.63 -33.85 10.96
N ASP A 119 14.94 -33.53 11.02
CA ASP A 119 15.67 -33.23 12.26
C ASP A 119 16.10 -31.77 12.37
N LEU A 120 15.20 -30.81 12.10
CA LEU A 120 15.47 -29.41 12.45
C LEU A 120 15.42 -29.22 13.98
N PRO A 121 16.53 -28.84 14.65
CA PRO A 121 16.52 -28.60 16.08
C PRO A 121 15.64 -27.38 16.38
N GLY A 122 14.57 -27.58 17.16
CA GLY A 122 13.75 -26.51 17.72
C GLY A 122 12.27 -26.47 17.31
N THR A 123 11.68 -27.54 16.76
CA THR A 123 10.25 -27.57 16.40
C THR A 123 9.37 -27.30 17.65
N PRO A 124 8.70 -26.14 17.77
CA PRO A 124 7.68 -25.99 18.80
C PRO A 124 6.49 -26.91 18.47
N PRO A 125 5.72 -27.35 19.49
CA PRO A 125 4.57 -28.22 19.27
C PRO A 125 3.60 -27.57 18.27
N ARG A 126 3.02 -28.41 17.41
CA ARG A 126 2.10 -28.04 16.34
C ARG A 126 1.02 -27.07 16.83
N VAL A 127 1.18 -25.78 16.54
CA VAL A 127 0.07 -24.84 16.59
C VAL A 127 -0.69 -25.04 15.29
N SER A 128 -1.81 -25.76 15.33
CA SER A 128 -2.76 -25.74 14.23
C SER A 128 -3.14 -24.28 14.01
N ALA A 129 -2.85 -23.71 12.83
CA ALA A 129 -3.35 -22.40 12.42
C ALA A 129 -4.86 -22.46 12.13
N ALA A 130 -5.63 -23.06 13.04
CA ALA A 130 -7.06 -22.99 13.10
C ALA A 130 -7.42 -21.82 14.02
N GLY A 131 -7.41 -20.58 13.51
CA GLY A 131 -7.84 -19.45 14.34
C GLY A 131 -7.40 -18.05 13.92
N ALA A 132 -7.50 -17.68 12.65
CA ALA A 132 -7.70 -16.28 12.27
C ALA A 132 -8.77 -16.17 11.18
N ARG A 133 -9.80 -17.02 11.26
CA ARG A 133 -11.10 -16.76 10.65
C ARG A 133 -11.91 -15.97 11.66
N GLY A 134 -11.77 -14.66 11.62
CA GLY A 134 -12.46 -13.74 12.51
C GLY A 134 -12.58 -12.41 11.82
N ASP A 135 -13.70 -12.21 11.15
CA ASP A 135 -14.14 -10.94 10.62
C ASP A 135 -14.41 -10.02 11.82
N ALA A 136 -13.40 -9.29 12.26
CA ALA A 136 -13.54 -8.29 13.32
C ALA A 136 -14.00 -6.98 12.68
N GLY A 137 -15.30 -6.88 12.44
CA GLY A 137 -16.00 -5.62 12.27
C GLY A 137 -15.76 -4.72 13.48
N GLY A 138 -15.33 -3.49 13.22
CA GLY A 138 -15.07 -2.49 14.24
C GLY A 138 -15.08 -1.10 13.63
N ALA A 139 -16.28 -0.53 13.49
CA ALA A 139 -16.47 0.89 13.26
C ALA A 139 -15.94 1.66 14.48
N GLY A 140 -14.66 2.01 14.46
CA GLY A 140 -14.02 2.86 15.45
C GLY A 140 -14.18 4.33 15.09
N GLY A 141 -15.27 4.95 15.56
CA GLY A 141 -15.43 6.40 15.55
C GLY A 141 -14.34 7.06 16.41
N ALA A 142 -13.35 7.67 15.77
CA ALA A 142 -12.36 8.50 16.45
C ALA A 142 -12.92 9.92 16.63
N SER A 143 -13.54 10.15 17.80
CA SER A 143 -13.85 11.49 18.29
C SER A 143 -12.56 12.30 18.44
N ARG A 144 -12.42 13.34 17.63
CA ARG A 144 -11.32 14.31 17.67
C ARG A 144 -11.47 15.14 18.95
N ARG A 145 -10.70 14.82 19.99
CA ARG A 145 -10.50 15.71 21.13
C ARG A 145 -9.67 16.91 20.67
N GLU A 146 -10.31 18.06 20.54
CA GLU A 146 -9.64 19.34 20.34
C GLU A 146 -8.81 19.68 21.58
N ARG A 147 -7.48 19.75 21.42
CA ARG A 147 -6.60 20.39 22.40
C ARG A 147 -6.66 21.89 22.15
N GLY A 148 -7.48 22.59 22.92
CA GLY A 148 -7.48 24.04 22.98
C GLY A 148 -6.15 24.55 23.53
N ALA A 149 -5.34 25.17 22.68
CA ALA A 149 -4.24 26.02 23.09
C ALA A 149 -4.83 27.41 23.39
N GLY A 150 -4.85 27.79 24.68
CA GLY A 150 -5.24 29.14 25.10
C GLY A 150 -4.21 30.18 24.63
N PRO A 151 -4.63 31.43 24.35
CA PRO A 151 -3.72 32.45 23.87
C PRO A 151 -2.87 33.03 25.01
N ALA A 152 -1.56 33.18 24.75
CA ALA A 152 -0.62 33.89 25.63
C ALA A 152 -0.88 35.41 25.59
N PRO A 153 -0.65 36.15 26.69
CA PRO A 153 -0.90 37.59 26.74
C PRO A 153 0.28 38.39 26.15
N PRO A 154 0.05 39.48 25.40
CA PRO A 154 1.11 40.41 25.03
C PRO A 154 1.33 41.49 26.11
N SER A 155 2.60 41.71 26.44
CA SER A 155 3.12 42.77 27.29
C SER A 155 3.07 44.15 26.62
N ALA A 156 3.06 45.19 27.47
CA ALA A 156 2.86 46.60 27.15
C ALA A 156 4.05 47.28 26.46
N GLU A 157 3.76 48.49 25.94
CA GLU A 157 4.62 49.50 25.27
C GLU A 157 4.71 49.32 23.74
N SER A 158 4.21 50.24 22.92
CA SER A 158 4.54 51.66 22.90
C SER A 158 3.39 52.53 22.35
N ARG A 159 3.34 53.74 22.90
CA ARG A 159 2.45 54.83 22.55
C ARG A 159 2.82 55.40 21.17
N LEU A 160 1.86 55.50 20.25
CA LEU A 160 1.80 56.67 19.38
C LEU A 160 0.35 57.00 19.00
N ARG A 161 -0.04 58.20 19.38
CA ARG A 161 -1.31 58.84 19.04
C ARG A 161 -1.31 59.19 17.55
N CYS A 162 -2.41 58.93 16.86
CA CYS A 162 -2.89 59.84 15.83
C CYS A 162 -4.42 59.83 15.81
N ARG A 163 -5.00 61.03 15.99
CA ARG A 163 -6.43 61.32 15.91
C ARG A 163 -6.76 61.75 14.47
N SER A 164 -7.74 61.10 13.86
CA SER A 164 -8.70 61.63 12.85
C SER A 164 -9.47 60.41 12.30
N GLY A 165 -10.76 60.41 12.00
CA GLY A 165 -11.87 61.36 12.03
C GLY A 165 -13.09 60.63 11.44
N ALA A 166 -14.29 60.99 11.90
CA ALA A 166 -15.62 60.92 11.24
C ALA A 166 -15.98 59.69 10.35
N ARG A 167 -16.93 58.85 10.77
CA ARG A 167 -18.40 58.91 10.49
C ARG A 167 -18.84 58.61 9.04
N SER A 168 -19.91 57.81 8.96
CA SER A 168 -20.95 57.66 7.91
C SER A 168 -20.86 56.34 7.14
N ALA A 169 -21.72 55.34 7.35
CA ALA A 169 -23.17 55.20 7.11
C ALA A 169 -23.56 54.96 5.64
N LEU A 170 -24.37 53.89 5.45
CA LEU A 170 -25.27 53.57 4.33
C LEU A 170 -24.68 53.26 2.94
N ARG A 171 -24.70 51.98 2.53
CA ARG A 171 -25.78 51.34 1.74
C ARG A 171 -25.51 49.85 1.57
#